data_AF-A0A8D8ZD44-F1
#
_entry.id   AF-A0A8D8ZD44-F1
#
_cell.length_a   1.000
_cell.length_b   1.000
_cell.length_c   1.000
_cell.angle_alpha   90.00
_cell.angle_beta   90.00
_cell.angle_gamma   90.00
#
_symmetry.space_group_name_H-M   'P 1'
#
loop_
_entity.id
_entity.type
_entity.pdbx_description
1 polymer ?
#
loop_
_entity_poly.entity_id
_entity_poly.type
_entity_poly.pdbx_seq_one_letter_code
_entity_poly.pdbx_strand_id
1 'polypeptide(L)'
;MGVRKLQMFIESETPSSVFRNVKIKELKENYQKEYPGHPVELLIDLDCCLPHLFPDYMVDPKYGGELATVVLYTLEEFYQRFNEIGIRLIAFLSNYKPKSKRARWIDKRYIGVDTVSRVLASGRASVACSTPVPMKDPNNYEVSPSELASTAADVIRFE
;
A
#
# COMPACT_ATOMS: atom_id res chain seq x y z
N MET A 1 -4.48 1.07 9.84
CA MET A 1 -5.90 0.79 10.25
C MET A 1 -6.50 2.12 10.67
N GLY A 2 -7.52 2.61 9.97
CA GLY A 2 -8.18 3.86 10.32
C GLY A 2 -9.45 3.66 11.16
N VAL A 3 -9.96 4.74 11.73
CA VAL A 3 -11.32 4.81 12.25
C VAL A 3 -12.26 4.90 11.05
N ARG A 4 -13.15 3.91 10.90
CA ARG A 4 -14.01 3.81 9.73
C ARG A 4 -14.94 5.02 9.67
N LYS A 5 -15.02 5.67 8.50
CA LYS A 5 -15.85 6.86 8.24
C LYS A 5 -15.54 8.10 9.11
N LEU A 6 -14.40 8.14 9.79
CA LEU A 6 -14.08 9.29 10.64
C LEU A 6 -14.04 10.61 9.86
N GLN A 7 -13.42 10.62 8.68
CA GLN A 7 -13.40 11.81 7.82
C GLN A 7 -14.82 12.28 7.48
N MET A 8 -15.67 11.38 6.97
CA MET A 8 -17.07 11.71 6.64
C MET A 8 -17.83 12.26 7.86
N PHE A 9 -17.63 11.67 9.03
CA PHE A 9 -18.27 12.12 10.27
C PHE A 9 -17.79 13.53 10.67
N ILE A 10 -16.48 13.78 10.59
CA ILE A 10 -15.92 15.11 10.87
C ILE A 10 -16.49 16.13 9.88
N GLU A 11 -16.53 15.80 8.58
CA GLU A 11 -17.07 16.68 7.55
C GLU A 11 -18.58 16.95 7.71
N SER A 12 -19.35 16.02 8.30
CA SER A 12 -20.79 16.20 8.53
C SER A 12 -21.14 16.95 9.82
N GLU A 13 -20.40 16.69 10.91
CA GLU A 13 -20.76 17.21 12.24
C GLU A 13 -20.01 18.48 12.64
N THR A 14 -18.94 18.83 11.93
CA THR A 14 -18.07 19.94 12.32
C THR A 14 -18.27 21.14 11.39
N PRO A 15 -18.24 22.38 11.89
CA PRO A 15 -18.27 23.56 11.01
C PRO A 15 -17.18 23.51 9.94
N SER A 16 -17.49 24.00 8.74
CA SER A 16 -16.56 24.04 7.60
C SER A 16 -15.27 24.83 7.83
N SER A 17 -15.16 25.53 8.96
CA SER A 17 -13.93 26.17 9.40
C SER A 17 -12.90 25.20 10.00
N VAL A 18 -13.29 23.98 10.39
CA VAL A 18 -12.40 22.99 11.02
C VAL A 18 -11.72 22.08 10.00
N PHE A 19 -12.33 21.87 8.83
CA PHE A 19 -11.74 21.16 7.71
C PHE A 19 -11.58 22.11 6.52
N ARG A 20 -10.39 22.17 5.94
CA ARG A 20 -10.16 23.00 4.75
C ARG A 20 -9.19 22.33 3.80
N ASN A 21 -9.41 22.57 2.52
CA ASN A 21 -8.42 22.25 1.50
C ASN A 21 -7.25 23.22 1.64
N VAL A 22 -6.03 22.67 1.68
CA VAL A 22 -4.80 23.45 1.85
C VAL A 22 -3.87 23.18 0.67
N LYS A 23 -3.24 24.24 0.18
CA LYS A 23 -2.12 24.10 -0.74
C LYS A 23 -0.86 23.90 0.09
N ILE A 24 -0.10 22.86 -0.21
CA ILE A 24 1.16 22.55 0.52
C ILE A 24 2.13 23.75 0.49
N LYS A 25 2.17 24.49 -0.63
CA LYS A 25 2.96 25.72 -0.74
C LYS A 25 2.53 26.80 0.26
N GLU A 26 1.24 26.98 0.49
CA GLU A 26 0.71 27.94 1.47
C GLU A 26 1.07 27.53 2.90
N LEU A 27 0.99 26.23 3.22
CA LEU A 27 1.42 25.72 4.52
C LEU A 27 2.91 26.00 4.78
N LYS A 28 3.75 25.78 3.76
CA LYS A 28 5.19 26.10 3.82
C LYS A 28 5.42 27.58 4.08
N GLU A 29 4.79 28.46 3.31
CA GLU A 29 4.95 29.91 3.45
C GLU A 29 4.53 30.40 4.84
N ASN A 30 3.41 29.88 5.36
CA ASN A 30 2.94 30.23 6.69
C ASN A 30 3.89 29.74 7.78
N TYR A 31 4.37 28.51 7.68
CA TYR A 31 5.37 27.97 8.61
C TYR A 31 6.67 28.80 8.61
N GLN A 32 7.14 29.23 7.43
CA GLN A 32 8.36 30.05 7.33
C GLN A 32 8.18 31.45 7.91
N LYS A 33 6.98 32.03 7.83
CA LYS A 33 6.67 33.31 8.49
C LYS A 33 6.67 33.17 10.00
N GLU A 34 6.12 32.07 10.50
CA GLU A 34 6.04 31.80 11.94
C GLU A 34 7.40 31.40 12.54
N TYR A 35 8.21 30.66 11.79
CA TYR A 35 9.52 30.15 12.22
C TYR A 35 10.63 30.50 11.20
N PRO A 36 11.05 31.78 11.12
CA PRO A 36 12.09 32.19 10.18
C PRO A 36 13.41 31.44 10.40
N GLY A 37 14.04 30.99 9.31
CA GLY A 37 15.32 30.28 9.35
C GLY A 37 15.25 28.80 9.73
N HIS A 38 14.09 28.28 10.14
CA HIS A 38 13.90 26.86 10.37
C HIS A 38 13.62 26.11 9.06
N PRO A 39 14.12 24.86 8.91
CA PRO A 39 13.77 24.03 7.76
C PRO A 39 12.27 23.70 7.78
N VAL A 40 11.65 23.65 6.61
CA VAL A 40 10.26 23.18 6.48
C VAL A 40 10.28 21.69 6.22
N GLU A 41 9.67 20.93 7.12
CA GLU A 41 9.67 19.47 7.08
C GLU A 41 8.26 18.93 7.02
N LEU A 42 8.06 17.87 6.24
CA LEU A 42 6.79 17.16 6.18
C LEU A 42 7.01 15.69 6.48
N LEU A 43 6.42 15.23 7.58
CA LEU A 43 6.39 13.82 7.94
C LEU A 43 5.23 13.12 7.23
N ILE A 44 5.51 12.00 6.58
CA ILE A 44 4.50 11.17 5.91
C ILE A 44 4.56 9.73 6.41
N ASP A 45 3.38 9.09 6.50
CA ASP A 45 3.26 7.63 6.62
C ASP A 45 3.35 7.03 5.22
N LEU A 46 4.52 6.51 4.88
CA LEU A 46 4.79 6.03 3.53
C LEU A 46 3.97 4.78 3.20
N ASP A 47 3.77 3.89 4.18
CA ASP A 47 2.93 2.69 3.99
C ASP A 47 1.50 3.05 3.57
N CYS A 48 0.98 4.17 4.09
CA CYS A 48 -0.33 4.69 3.70
C CYS A 48 -0.31 5.38 2.33
N CYS A 49 0.81 6.00 1.93
CA CYS A 49 0.94 6.66 0.62
C CYS A 49 1.12 5.66 -0.53
N LEU A 50 1.81 4.55 -0.32
CA LEU A 50 2.18 3.60 -1.39
C LEU A 50 0.99 3.15 -2.25
N PRO A 51 -0.18 2.73 -1.72
CA PRO A 51 -1.32 2.35 -2.56
C PRO A 51 -1.89 3.48 -3.41
N HIS A 52 -1.65 4.74 -3.04
CA HIS A 52 -2.10 5.92 -3.79
C HIS A 52 -1.08 6.37 -4.82
N LEU A 53 0.21 6.23 -4.51
CA LEU A 53 1.31 6.49 -5.44
C LEU A 53 1.41 5.38 -6.50
N PHE A 54 0.99 4.18 -6.13
CA PHE A 54 1.06 2.98 -6.95
C PHE A 54 -0.26 2.19 -6.83
N PRO A 55 -1.30 2.54 -7.59
CA PRO A 55 -2.58 1.82 -7.54
C PRO A 55 -2.43 0.31 -7.80
N ASP A 56 -1.46 -0.08 -8.64
CA ASP A 56 -1.16 -1.47 -9.00
C ASP A 56 -0.33 -2.23 -7.94
N TYR A 57 0.22 -1.54 -6.93
CA TYR A 57 1.03 -2.11 -5.86
C TYR A 57 0.28 -3.13 -5.00
N MET A 58 -1.04 -3.04 -4.94
CA MET A 58 -1.88 -3.94 -4.15
C MET A 58 -2.39 -5.16 -4.93
N VAL A 59 -2.28 -5.18 -6.26
CA VAL A 59 -3.06 -6.13 -7.08
C VAL A 59 -2.22 -7.08 -7.94
N ASP A 60 -0.95 -6.80 -8.25
CA ASP A 60 -0.28 -7.59 -9.29
C ASP A 60 0.96 -8.39 -8.86
N PRO A 61 0.87 -9.74 -8.82
CA PRO A 61 2.03 -10.63 -8.80
C PRO A 61 2.94 -10.53 -10.04
N LYS A 62 2.52 -9.84 -11.12
CA LYS A 62 3.29 -9.76 -12.37
C LYS A 62 4.62 -9.04 -12.26
N TYR A 63 4.81 -8.18 -11.25
CA TYR A 63 5.96 -7.27 -11.26
C TYR A 63 7.22 -7.76 -10.52
N GLY A 64 7.31 -9.02 -10.10
CA GLY A 64 8.58 -9.66 -9.67
C GLY A 64 9.65 -8.71 -9.10
N GLY A 65 10.85 -8.70 -9.69
CA GLY A 65 11.93 -7.76 -9.33
C GLY A 65 11.81 -6.35 -9.96
N GLU A 66 11.00 -6.18 -11.01
CA GLU A 66 10.82 -4.89 -11.70
C GLU A 66 10.01 -3.88 -10.87
N LEU A 67 9.17 -4.38 -9.95
CA LEU A 67 8.39 -3.59 -9.01
C LEU A 67 9.29 -2.71 -8.13
N ALA A 68 10.46 -3.22 -7.74
CA ALA A 68 11.39 -2.46 -6.91
C ALA A 68 11.91 -1.21 -7.63
N THR A 69 12.27 -1.33 -8.91
CA THR A 69 12.78 -0.21 -9.71
C THR A 69 11.72 0.86 -9.96
N VAL A 70 10.51 0.45 -10.33
CA VAL A 70 9.39 1.38 -10.55
C VAL A 70 9.02 2.10 -9.26
N VAL A 71 8.96 1.36 -8.15
CA VAL A 71 8.69 1.94 -6.83
C VAL A 71 9.78 2.94 -6.45
N LEU A 72 11.05 2.60 -6.62
CA LEU A 72 12.15 3.52 -6.32
C LEU A 72 12.10 4.79 -7.18
N TYR A 73 11.86 4.67 -8.48
CA TYR A 73 11.80 5.83 -9.39
C TYR A 73 10.66 6.79 -9.04
N THR A 74 9.44 6.27 -8.83
CA THR A 74 8.30 7.12 -8.48
C THR A 74 8.43 7.70 -7.08
N LEU A 75 9.04 6.98 -6.13
CA LEU A 75 9.36 7.55 -4.83
C LEU A 75 10.39 8.68 -4.96
N GLU A 76 11.43 8.50 -5.77
CA GLU A 76 12.41 9.55 -6.04
C GLU A 76 11.74 10.79 -6.65
N GLU A 77 10.91 10.62 -7.67
CA GLU A 77 10.15 11.72 -8.29
C GLU A 77 9.22 12.41 -7.28
N PHE A 78 8.56 11.62 -6.44
CA PHE A 78 7.69 12.14 -5.38
C PHE A 78 8.49 13.00 -4.38
N TYR A 79 9.62 12.51 -3.87
CA TYR A 79 10.51 13.27 -2.99
C TYR A 79 11.06 14.53 -3.66
N GLN A 80 11.47 14.41 -4.92
CA GLN A 80 12.06 15.51 -5.68
C GLN A 80 11.08 16.68 -5.80
N ARG A 81 9.79 16.42 -6.05
CA ARG A 81 8.76 17.48 -6.10
C ARG A 81 8.63 18.27 -4.80
N PHE A 82 8.80 17.63 -3.64
CA PHE A 82 8.79 18.33 -2.35
C PHE A 82 10.08 19.12 -2.12
N ASN A 83 11.23 18.53 -2.48
CA ASN A 83 12.52 19.22 -2.40
C ASN A 83 12.57 20.47 -3.28
N GLU A 84 12.02 20.42 -4.49
CA GLU A 84 11.93 21.56 -5.42
C GLU A 84 11.13 22.74 -4.86
N ILE A 85 10.11 22.47 -4.05
CA ILE A 85 9.36 23.51 -3.35
C ILE A 85 9.98 23.87 -1.99
N GLY A 86 11.17 23.34 -1.66
CA GLY A 86 11.92 23.64 -0.45
C GLY A 86 11.33 23.01 0.81
N ILE A 87 10.70 21.84 0.68
CA ILE A 87 10.18 21.04 1.80
C ILE A 87 10.99 19.76 1.90
N ARG A 88 11.57 19.51 3.07
CA ARG A 88 12.24 18.25 3.38
C ARG A 88 11.19 17.20 3.75
N LEU A 89 11.01 16.21 2.90
CA LEU A 89 10.10 15.10 3.14
C LEU A 89 10.77 14.04 4.03
N ILE A 90 10.08 13.62 5.10
CA ILE A 90 10.49 12.55 6.00
C ILE A 90 9.48 11.43 5.88
N ALA A 91 9.89 10.26 5.39
CA ALA A 91 9.04 9.08 5.38
C ALA A 91 9.22 8.26 6.65
N PHE A 92 8.09 7.82 7.18
CA PHE A 92 8.01 6.78 8.18
C PHE A 92 7.45 5.50 7.56
N LEU A 93 8.15 4.38 7.79
CA LEU A 93 7.75 3.03 7.41
C LEU A 93 7.42 2.23 8.67
N SER A 94 6.25 1.59 8.73
CA SER A 94 5.80 0.86 9.91
C SER A 94 6.26 -0.59 9.86
N ASN A 95 7.41 -0.86 10.47
CA ASN A 95 7.97 -2.21 10.58
C ASN A 95 7.28 -3.06 11.67
N TYR A 96 6.70 -2.42 12.70
CA TYR A 96 6.06 -3.11 13.81
C TYR A 96 4.53 -3.12 13.69
N LYS A 97 3.93 -4.31 13.76
CA LYS A 97 2.47 -4.47 13.91
C LYS A 97 2.17 -4.88 15.36
N PRO A 98 1.45 -4.06 16.14
CA PRO A 98 1.08 -4.40 17.51
C PRO A 98 0.34 -5.74 17.59
N LYS A 99 0.66 -6.57 18.60
CA LYS A 99 0.02 -7.88 18.80
C LYS A 99 -1.51 -7.79 18.84
N SER A 100 -2.05 -6.73 19.46
CA SER A 100 -3.49 -6.45 19.51
C SER A 100 -4.15 -6.22 18.14
N LYS A 101 -3.36 -5.93 17.10
CA LYS A 101 -3.83 -5.70 15.72
C LYS A 101 -3.57 -6.90 14.80
N ARG A 102 -2.93 -7.97 15.30
CA ARG A 102 -2.51 -9.13 14.50
C ARG A 102 -3.68 -9.82 13.81
N ALA A 103 -4.76 -10.12 14.55
CA ALA A 103 -5.93 -10.80 13.98
C ALA A 103 -6.49 -10.06 12.76
N ARG A 104 -6.69 -8.74 12.87
CA ARG A 104 -7.20 -7.93 11.76
C ARG A 104 -6.20 -7.82 10.59
N TRP A 105 -4.90 -7.88 10.86
CA TRP A 105 -3.89 -7.90 9.81
C TRP A 105 -3.93 -9.22 9.04
N ILE A 106 -4.07 -10.34 9.76
CA ILE A 106 -4.25 -11.68 9.17
C ILE A 106 -5.51 -11.70 8.29
N ASP A 107 -6.66 -11.22 8.78
CA ASP A 107 -7.91 -11.18 8.00
C ASP A 107 -7.74 -10.42 6.69
N LYS A 108 -7.07 -9.26 6.73
CA LYS A 108 -6.76 -8.47 5.53
C LYS A 108 -5.85 -9.21 4.55
N ARG A 109 -4.89 -9.99 5.06
CA ARG A 109 -4.00 -10.80 4.22
C ARG A 109 -4.80 -11.88 3.48
N TYR A 110 -5.70 -12.57 4.17
CA TYR A 110 -6.57 -13.58 3.57
C TYR A 110 -7.49 -13.00 2.48
N ILE A 111 -8.07 -11.81 2.70
CA ILE A 111 -8.86 -11.12 1.66
C ILE A 111 -8.00 -10.84 0.41
N GLY A 112 -6.74 -10.45 0.60
CA GLY A 112 -5.79 -10.25 -0.48
C GLY A 112 -5.50 -11.56 -1.24
N VAL A 113 -5.24 -12.64 -0.52
CA VAL A 113 -5.00 -13.97 -1.11
C VAL A 113 -6.22 -14.45 -1.91
N ASP A 114 -7.43 -14.35 -1.35
CA ASP A 114 -8.67 -14.73 -2.04
C ASP A 114 -8.90 -13.91 -3.32
N THR A 115 -8.55 -12.62 -3.29
CA THR A 115 -8.62 -11.77 -4.48
C THR A 115 -7.66 -12.24 -5.57
N VAL A 116 -6.41 -12.55 -5.22
CA VAL A 116 -5.42 -13.09 -6.16
C VAL A 116 -5.88 -14.45 -6.70
N SER A 117 -6.37 -15.35 -5.84
CA SER A 117 -6.89 -16.67 -6.24
C SER A 117 -8.03 -16.54 -7.26
N ARG A 118 -8.96 -15.59 -7.06
CA ARG A 118 -10.04 -15.33 -8.02
C ARG A 118 -9.53 -14.79 -9.35
N VAL A 119 -8.57 -13.85 -9.35
CA VAL A 119 -7.98 -13.33 -10.60
C VAL A 119 -7.29 -14.45 -11.38
N LEU A 120 -6.51 -15.30 -10.70
CA LEU A 120 -5.82 -16.43 -11.32
C LEU A 120 -6.79 -17.48 -11.89
N ALA A 121 -7.85 -17.82 -11.13
CA ALA A 121 -8.90 -18.72 -11.61
C ALA A 121 -9.62 -18.14 -12.85
N SER A 122 -9.88 -16.83 -12.86
CA SER A 122 -10.49 -16.12 -14.00
C SER A 122 -9.58 -16.17 -15.24
N GLY A 123 -8.28 -15.99 -15.07
CA GLY A 123 -7.31 -16.10 -16.16
C GLY A 123 -7.20 -17.53 -16.73
N ARG A 124 -7.27 -18.56 -15.89
CA ARG A 124 -7.27 -19.97 -16.33
C ARG A 124 -8.53 -20.32 -17.13
N ALA A 125 -9.69 -19.78 -16.76
CA ALA A 125 -10.93 -19.96 -17.53
C ALA A 125 -10.84 -19.34 -18.94
N SER A 126 -10.13 -18.22 -19.09
CA SER A 126 -9.88 -17.58 -20.39
C SER A 126 -8.92 -18.37 -21.30
N VAL A 127 -7.93 -19.05 -20.71
CA VAL A 127 -6.94 -19.86 -21.46
C VAL A 127 -7.53 -21.22 -21.89
N ALA A 128 -8.51 -21.74 -21.15
CA ALA A 128 -9.19 -23.00 -21.47
C ALA A 128 -10.05 -22.96 -22.76
N CYS A 129 -10.26 -21.78 -23.37
CA CYS A 129 -10.97 -21.64 -24.64
C CYS A 129 -10.06 -21.79 -25.89
N SER A 130 -8.75 -22.00 -25.69
CA SER A 130 -7.79 -22.36 -26.73
C SER A 130 -7.33 -23.81 -26.51
N THR A 131 -7.57 -24.65 -27.52
CA THR A 131 -7.39 -26.12 -27.58
C THR A 131 -6.22 -26.70 -26.76
N PRO A 132 -6.40 -27.85 -26.07
CA PRO A 132 -5.34 -28.44 -25.24
C PRO A 132 -4.33 -29.24 -26.07
N VAL A 133 -3.04 -28.98 -25.86
CA VAL A 133 -1.93 -29.87 -26.26
C VAL A 133 -1.67 -30.82 -25.08
N PRO A 134 -1.57 -32.15 -25.29
CA PRO A 134 -1.36 -33.07 -24.17
C PRO A 134 0.13 -33.12 -23.83
N MET A 135 0.48 -32.71 -22.60
CA MET A 135 1.73 -33.12 -21.96
C MET A 135 1.44 -33.78 -20.61
N LYS A 136 2.18 -34.86 -20.38
CA LYS A 136 2.02 -35.82 -19.29
C LYS A 136 2.37 -35.23 -17.91
N ASP A 137 1.66 -35.77 -16.95
CA ASP A 137 1.71 -35.62 -15.50
C ASP A 137 3.09 -35.94 -14.87
N PRO A 138 3.62 -35.04 -14.02
CA PRO A 138 4.52 -35.43 -12.96
C PRO A 138 4.12 -34.76 -11.63
N ASN A 139 3.24 -35.40 -10.86
CA ASN A 139 3.14 -35.28 -9.40
C ASN A 139 2.97 -33.86 -8.83
N ASN A 140 1.75 -33.35 -9.02
CA ASN A 140 0.83 -33.06 -7.91
C ASN A 140 1.36 -32.18 -6.75
N TYR A 141 1.49 -30.88 -7.00
CA TYR A 141 1.47 -29.85 -5.97
C TYR A 141 0.30 -28.89 -6.24
N GLU A 142 -0.92 -29.34 -5.97
CA GLU A 142 -2.01 -28.40 -5.67
C GLU A 142 -1.80 -27.88 -4.26
N VAL A 143 -0.94 -26.86 -4.12
CA VAL A 143 -0.84 -26.12 -2.86
C VAL A 143 -2.16 -25.38 -2.70
N SER A 144 -2.98 -25.83 -1.75
CA SER A 144 -4.27 -25.18 -1.49
C SER A 144 -4.02 -23.71 -1.07
N PRO A 145 -4.94 -22.77 -1.36
CA PRO A 145 -4.80 -21.38 -0.90
C PRO A 145 -4.54 -21.25 0.61
N SER A 146 -5.00 -22.24 1.40
CA SER A 146 -4.70 -22.36 2.83
C SER A 146 -3.24 -22.68 3.17
N GLU A 147 -2.52 -23.41 2.33
CA GLU A 147 -1.10 -23.73 2.52
C GLU A 147 -0.17 -22.57 2.14
N LEU A 148 -0.53 -21.78 1.13
CA LEU A 148 0.18 -20.52 0.81
C LEU A 148 0.03 -19.50 1.95
N ALA A 149 -1.16 -19.43 2.55
CA ALA A 149 -1.41 -18.56 3.69
C ALA A 149 -0.75 -19.08 4.98
N SER A 150 -0.69 -20.39 5.21
CA SER A 150 0.01 -20.97 6.35
C SER A 150 1.51 -20.73 6.26
N THR A 151 2.12 -20.90 5.08
CA THR A 151 3.55 -20.66 4.87
C THR A 151 3.94 -19.22 5.19
N ALA A 152 3.14 -18.23 4.74
CA ALA A 152 3.36 -16.83 5.09
C ALA A 152 3.12 -16.53 6.58
N ALA A 153 2.15 -17.20 7.22
CA ALA A 153 1.88 -17.07 8.65
C ALA A 153 2.94 -17.76 9.54
N ASP A 154 3.57 -18.82 9.04
CA ASP A 154 4.59 -19.60 9.74
C ASP A 154 5.97 -18.93 9.68
N VAL A 155 6.28 -18.22 8.58
CA VAL A 155 7.43 -17.30 8.53
C VAL A 155 7.32 -16.21 9.61
N ILE A 156 6.11 -15.81 9.99
CA ILE A 156 5.85 -14.79 11.04
C ILE A 156 5.92 -15.38 12.46
N ARG A 157 6.01 -16.70 12.64
CA ARG A 157 6.16 -17.30 13.99
C ARG A 157 7.58 -17.20 14.55
N PHE A 158 8.55 -16.79 13.74
CA PHE A 158 9.97 -16.73 14.12
C PHE A 158 10.49 -15.32 14.50
N GLU A 159 9.61 -14.34 14.71
CA GLU A 159 9.96 -13.03 15.30
C GLU A 159 9.23 -12.76 16.64
#